data_AF-A0A2X3K3F4-F1
#
_entry.id   AF-A0A2X3K3F4-F1
#
_cell.length_a   1.000
_cell.length_b   1.000
_cell.length_c   1.000
_cell.angle_alpha   90.00
_cell.angle_beta   90.00
_cell.angle_gamma   90.00
#
_symmetry.space_group_name_H-M   'P 1'
#
loop_
_entity.id
_entity.type
_entity.pdbx_description
1 polymer ?
#
loop_
_entity_poly.entity_id
_entity_poly.type
_entity_poly.pdbx_seq_one_letter_code
_entity_poly.pdbx_strand_id
1 'polypeptide(L)'
;MFENLELKQQMVAEVEQNSAAHTIFASNTSSLPIGDIAAHATRPEQVIGLHFFSPVEKMPLVEIIPHAGTSAQTIATTVKLAKKQGKTPIVVRDKAGFYVNRILAPYINEAIRMLTEGERVEHIDAALVKFGFPVGPIQLLDEVGIDTGTKIIPVLEAAYGERFSAPANVVSSILNDDRKGRKNGRGFYLYGQKGRKSKKQVDPAIYPLIGAQGQGRLSAPQVAERCVMLMLNEAVRCVDEQVIRSVRDGDIGAVFGIGFPPFLGGPFRYIDSLGAGEVVAIMQRLATQYGSRFTPCERLVEMGARGESFWKTTATDLQ
;
A
#
# COMPACT_ATOMS: atom_id res chain seq x y z
N MET A 1 20.00 0.51 0.43
CA MET A 1 20.59 1.48 -0.51
C MET A 1 19.62 2.66 -0.61
N PHE A 2 20.11 3.87 -0.84
CA PHE A 2 19.27 5.08 -0.84
C PHE A 2 18.29 5.09 -2.03
N GLU A 3 17.13 5.71 -1.83
CA GLU A 3 16.17 6.00 -2.90
C GLU A 3 16.61 7.26 -3.64
N ASN A 4 17.59 7.10 -4.54
CA ASN A 4 18.10 8.12 -5.45
C ASN A 4 18.25 7.50 -6.84
N LEU A 5 17.73 8.19 -7.87
CA LEU A 5 17.68 7.66 -9.23
C LEU A 5 19.06 7.57 -9.87
N GLU A 6 19.86 8.65 -9.78
CA GLU A 6 21.20 8.70 -10.39
C GLU A 6 22.11 7.58 -9.86
N LEU A 7 22.09 7.36 -8.54
CA LEU A 7 22.84 6.29 -7.89
C LEU A 7 22.39 4.92 -8.38
N LYS A 8 21.08 4.68 -8.53
CA LYS A 8 20.59 3.39 -9.03
C LYS A 8 20.97 3.17 -10.50
N GLN A 9 20.91 4.21 -11.34
CA GLN A 9 21.34 4.14 -12.74
C GLN A 9 22.86 3.88 -12.84
N GLN A 10 23.66 4.53 -12.01
CA GLN A 10 25.10 4.27 -11.91
C GLN A 10 25.36 2.80 -11.52
N MET A 11 24.63 2.27 -10.53
CA MET A 11 24.77 0.88 -10.13
C MET A 11 24.39 -0.11 -11.22
N VAL A 12 23.38 0.19 -12.05
CA VAL A 12 23.07 -0.64 -13.22
C VAL A 12 24.27 -0.67 -14.16
N ALA A 13 24.84 0.48 -14.50
CA ALA A 13 26.00 0.56 -15.39
C ALA A 13 27.23 -0.18 -14.82
N GLU A 14 27.51 -0.03 -13.53
CA GLU A 14 28.61 -0.74 -12.86
C GLU A 14 28.42 -2.26 -12.87
N VAL A 15 27.20 -2.74 -12.60
CA VAL A 15 26.89 -4.18 -12.68
C VAL A 15 27.02 -4.68 -14.12
N GLU A 16 26.58 -3.91 -15.10
CA GLU A 16 26.68 -4.27 -16.51
C GLU A 16 28.13 -4.40 -16.98
N GLN A 17 29.03 -3.53 -16.52
CA GLN A 17 30.44 -3.53 -16.88
C GLN A 17 31.24 -4.66 -16.22
N ASN A 18 30.87 -5.03 -14.99
CA ASN A 18 31.67 -5.94 -14.15
C ASN A 18 31.09 -7.35 -14.03
N SER A 19 29.95 -7.64 -14.68
CA SER A 19 29.28 -8.94 -14.60
C SER A 19 29.10 -9.58 -15.97
N ALA A 20 28.79 -10.88 -15.98
CA ALA A 20 28.50 -11.60 -17.22
C ALA A 20 27.31 -10.99 -17.99
N ALA A 21 27.28 -11.21 -19.30
CA ALA A 21 26.27 -10.68 -20.22
C ALA A 21 24.82 -11.17 -19.94
N HIS A 22 24.66 -12.19 -19.10
CA HIS A 22 23.36 -12.75 -18.72
C HIS A 22 22.92 -12.34 -17.29
N THR A 23 23.70 -11.52 -16.60
CA THR A 23 23.39 -11.09 -15.23
C THR A 23 22.17 -10.16 -15.21
N ILE A 24 21.16 -10.52 -14.40
CA ILE A 24 19.96 -9.70 -14.16
C ILE A 24 20.24 -8.70 -13.04
N PHE A 25 19.86 -7.44 -13.25
CA PHE A 25 19.84 -6.42 -12.20
C PHE A 25 18.43 -6.29 -11.62
N ALA A 26 18.30 -6.52 -10.31
CA ALA A 26 17.02 -6.41 -9.61
C ALA A 26 17.04 -5.28 -8.56
N SER A 27 16.13 -4.31 -8.69
CA SER A 27 16.03 -3.17 -7.77
C SER A 27 14.95 -3.38 -6.71
N ASN A 28 15.30 -3.21 -5.43
CA ASN A 28 14.35 -3.13 -4.31
C ASN A 28 13.98 -1.67 -4.02
N THR A 29 13.52 -0.94 -5.04
CA THR A 29 12.95 0.41 -4.85
C THR A 29 11.49 0.29 -4.40
N SER A 30 11.01 1.31 -3.68
CA SER A 30 9.61 1.40 -3.23
C SER A 30 8.83 2.52 -3.90
N SER A 31 9.49 3.37 -4.70
CA SER A 31 8.88 4.57 -5.29
C SER A 31 9.39 4.95 -6.68
N LEU A 32 10.61 4.55 -7.06
CA LEU A 32 11.16 4.92 -8.36
C LEU A 32 10.64 3.95 -9.44
N PRO A 33 10.16 4.46 -10.58
CA PRO A 33 9.84 3.61 -11.72
C PRO A 33 11.05 2.80 -12.17
N ILE A 34 10.84 1.51 -12.45
CA ILE A 34 11.90 0.61 -12.93
C ILE A 34 12.37 1.02 -14.32
N GLY A 35 11.47 1.54 -15.17
CA GLY A 35 11.81 2.11 -16.47
C GLY A 35 12.82 3.24 -16.38
N ASP A 36 12.69 4.12 -15.38
CA ASP A 36 13.63 5.22 -15.15
C ASP A 36 15.00 4.68 -14.70
N ILE A 37 15.02 3.66 -13.85
CA ILE A 37 16.25 2.98 -13.44
C ILE A 37 16.95 2.31 -14.65
N ALA A 38 16.16 1.77 -15.58
CA ALA A 38 16.64 1.08 -16.78
C ALA A 38 17.00 2.02 -17.95
N ALA A 39 16.68 3.32 -17.86
CA ALA A 39 16.71 4.25 -19.00
C ALA A 39 18.07 4.38 -19.71
N HIS A 40 19.17 4.15 -18.97
CA HIS A 40 20.55 4.23 -19.49
C HIS A 40 21.26 2.86 -19.50
N ALA A 41 20.53 1.78 -19.25
CA ALA A 41 21.07 0.44 -19.29
C ALA A 41 21.43 0.03 -20.72
N THR A 42 22.54 -0.67 -20.89
CA THR A 42 22.92 -1.30 -22.17
C THR A 42 22.04 -2.52 -22.47
N ARG A 43 21.56 -3.19 -21.41
CA ARG A 43 20.71 -4.38 -21.44
C ARG A 43 19.45 -4.16 -20.61
N PRO A 44 18.58 -3.18 -20.98
CA PRO A 44 17.41 -2.82 -20.20
C PRO A 44 16.45 -4.00 -19.98
N GLU A 45 16.44 -4.98 -20.89
CA GLU A 45 15.65 -6.20 -20.79
C GLU A 45 16.04 -7.12 -19.61
N GLN A 46 17.23 -6.90 -19.02
CA GLN A 46 17.76 -7.58 -17.83
C GLN A 46 17.59 -6.77 -16.54
N VAL A 47 16.94 -5.60 -16.59
CA VAL A 47 16.61 -4.77 -15.42
C VAL A 47 15.16 -5.02 -14.99
N ILE A 48 14.95 -5.26 -13.70
CA ILE A 48 13.63 -5.56 -13.13
C ILE A 48 13.50 -5.04 -11.69
N GLY A 49 12.28 -4.76 -11.24
CA GLY A 49 11.99 -4.54 -9.82
C GLY A 49 11.79 -5.86 -9.07
N LEU A 50 12.35 -5.96 -7.87
CA LEU A 50 12.14 -7.04 -6.91
C LEU A 50 11.94 -6.42 -5.52
N HIS A 51 10.70 -6.01 -5.26
CA HIS A 51 10.32 -5.24 -4.08
C HIS A 51 9.88 -6.17 -2.94
N PHE A 52 10.74 -6.26 -1.93
CA PHE A 52 10.52 -6.94 -0.66
C PHE A 52 9.87 -6.00 0.36
N PHE A 53 9.07 -6.59 1.25
CA PHE A 53 8.42 -5.90 2.34
C PHE A 53 9.18 -6.10 3.65
N SER A 54 9.36 -5.03 4.43
CA SER A 54 10.05 -5.11 5.71
C SER A 54 9.11 -5.53 6.84
N PRO A 55 9.53 -6.39 7.78
CA PRO A 55 10.81 -7.11 7.83
C PRO A 55 10.90 -8.24 6.81
N VAL A 56 11.98 -8.26 6.00
CA VAL A 56 12.11 -9.15 4.84
C VAL A 56 12.03 -10.62 5.23
N GLU A 57 12.53 -11.01 6.39
CA GLU A 57 12.50 -12.39 6.87
C GLU A 57 11.10 -12.88 7.27
N LYS A 58 10.19 -11.96 7.61
CA LYS A 58 8.83 -12.27 8.08
C LYS A 58 7.78 -12.11 7.01
N MET A 59 7.95 -11.13 6.13
CA MET A 59 6.95 -10.81 5.12
C MET A 59 6.98 -11.85 3.99
N PRO A 60 5.87 -12.54 3.68
CA PRO A 60 5.86 -13.60 2.68
C PRO A 60 5.79 -13.08 1.25
N LEU A 61 5.29 -11.85 1.03
CA LEU A 61 5.12 -11.28 -0.31
C LEU A 61 6.43 -10.75 -0.89
N VAL A 62 6.54 -10.82 -2.21
CA VAL A 62 7.45 -9.97 -2.99
C VAL A 62 6.76 -9.51 -4.28
N GLU A 63 6.87 -8.23 -4.60
CA GLU A 63 6.39 -7.66 -5.87
C GLU A 63 7.51 -7.73 -6.91
N ILE A 64 7.19 -8.29 -8.07
CA ILE A 64 8.10 -8.34 -9.23
C ILE A 64 7.58 -7.36 -10.26
N ILE A 65 8.41 -6.37 -10.60
CA ILE A 65 7.98 -5.20 -11.37
C ILE A 65 8.77 -5.13 -12.68
N PRO A 66 8.28 -5.75 -13.77
CA PRO A 66 8.82 -5.49 -15.09
C PRO A 66 8.45 -4.09 -15.57
N HIS A 67 9.44 -3.41 -16.15
CA HIS A 67 9.18 -2.26 -17.02
C HIS A 67 8.82 -2.76 -18.43
N ALA A 68 8.43 -1.86 -19.34
CA ALA A 68 7.93 -2.22 -20.67
C ALA A 68 8.91 -3.06 -21.51
N GLY A 69 10.22 -2.89 -21.30
CA GLY A 69 11.28 -3.62 -22.02
C GLY A 69 11.81 -4.86 -21.29
N THR A 70 11.40 -5.14 -20.05
CA THR A 70 11.90 -6.31 -19.31
C THR A 70 11.53 -7.61 -20.03
N SER A 71 12.50 -8.49 -20.28
CA SER A 71 12.24 -9.74 -21.00
C SER A 71 11.41 -10.74 -20.18
N ALA A 72 10.65 -11.60 -20.87
CA ALA A 72 9.91 -12.69 -20.24
C ALA A 72 10.83 -13.67 -19.47
N GLN A 73 12.06 -13.88 -19.96
CA GLN A 73 13.06 -14.70 -19.29
C GLN A 73 13.54 -14.07 -17.97
N THR A 74 13.75 -12.74 -17.96
CA THR A 74 14.09 -11.98 -16.74
C THR A 74 12.98 -12.13 -15.71
N ILE A 75 11.72 -11.92 -16.11
CA ILE A 75 10.56 -12.08 -15.22
C ILE A 75 10.50 -13.51 -14.65
N ALA A 76 10.59 -14.54 -15.50
CA ALA A 76 10.51 -15.93 -15.07
C ALA A 76 11.65 -16.31 -14.11
N THR A 77 12.86 -15.82 -14.37
CA THR A 77 14.04 -16.07 -13.52
C THR A 77 13.87 -15.43 -12.15
N THR A 78 13.38 -14.18 -12.10
CA THR A 78 13.11 -13.47 -10.85
C THR A 78 11.98 -14.11 -10.05
N VAL A 79 10.91 -14.57 -10.71
CA VAL A 79 9.84 -15.36 -10.06
C VAL A 79 10.39 -16.64 -9.45
N LYS A 80 11.25 -17.38 -10.18
CA LYS A 80 11.88 -18.61 -9.70
C LYS A 80 12.78 -18.33 -8.50
N LEU A 81 13.55 -17.24 -8.52
CA LEU A 81 14.39 -16.82 -7.40
C LEU A 81 13.56 -16.52 -6.15
N ALA A 82 12.51 -15.71 -6.28
CA ALA A 82 11.59 -15.38 -5.19
C ALA A 82 11.00 -16.63 -4.54
N LYS A 83 10.49 -17.58 -5.34
CA LYS A 83 9.97 -18.86 -4.83
C LYS A 83 11.04 -19.68 -4.11
N LYS A 84 12.26 -19.73 -4.66
CA LYS A 84 13.39 -20.44 -4.03
C LYS A 84 13.77 -19.83 -2.67
N GLN A 85 13.53 -18.54 -2.48
CA GLN A 85 13.72 -17.85 -1.20
C GLN A 85 12.54 -18.05 -0.22
N GLY A 86 11.53 -18.87 -0.58
CA GLY A 86 10.33 -19.07 0.24
C GLY A 86 9.34 -17.90 0.20
N LYS A 87 9.45 -17.01 -0.80
CA LYS A 87 8.52 -15.90 -1.00
C LYS A 87 7.37 -16.28 -1.92
N THR A 88 6.28 -15.56 -1.79
CA THR A 88 5.11 -15.58 -2.69
C THR A 88 5.24 -14.39 -3.64
N PRO A 89 5.68 -14.60 -4.90
CA PRO A 89 5.79 -13.51 -5.86
C PRO A 89 4.45 -13.17 -6.50
N ILE A 90 4.19 -11.87 -6.66
CA ILE A 90 3.18 -11.34 -7.58
C ILE A 90 3.85 -10.48 -8.64
N VAL A 91 3.35 -10.51 -9.88
CA VAL A 91 3.87 -9.67 -10.96
C VAL A 91 2.95 -8.47 -11.13
N VAL A 92 3.51 -7.28 -11.00
CA VAL A 92 2.78 -6.00 -11.03
C VAL A 92 3.46 -5.06 -12.02
N ARG A 93 2.70 -4.23 -12.74
CA ARG A 93 3.29 -3.30 -13.70
C ARG A 93 4.05 -2.18 -12.99
N ASP A 94 5.06 -1.68 -13.70
CA ASP A 94 5.80 -0.48 -13.31
C ASP A 94 4.93 0.78 -13.39
N LYS A 95 4.20 1.03 -12.30
CA LYS A 95 3.40 2.22 -12.08
C LYS A 95 3.69 2.76 -10.68
N ALA A 96 3.49 4.07 -10.49
CA ALA A 96 3.74 4.73 -9.20
C ALA A 96 3.05 3.98 -8.04
N GLY A 97 3.84 3.58 -7.03
CA GLY A 97 3.38 2.81 -5.86
C GLY A 97 3.14 1.33 -6.08
N PHE A 98 3.44 0.81 -7.27
CA PHE A 98 3.16 -0.57 -7.67
C PHE A 98 1.71 -0.95 -7.33
N TYR A 99 1.47 -2.11 -6.70
CA TYR A 99 0.14 -2.49 -6.25
C TYR A 99 -0.06 -2.24 -4.77
N VAL A 100 0.80 -2.79 -3.91
CA VAL A 100 0.59 -2.79 -2.45
C VAL A 100 0.60 -1.38 -1.88
N ASN A 101 1.65 -0.59 -2.16
CA ASN A 101 1.74 0.77 -1.63
C ASN A 101 0.63 1.67 -2.17
N ARG A 102 0.25 1.46 -3.45
CA ARG A 102 -0.81 2.21 -4.11
C ARG A 102 -2.17 2.02 -3.42
N ILE A 103 -2.57 0.79 -3.08
CA ILE A 103 -3.87 0.58 -2.40
C ILE A 103 -3.80 0.89 -0.89
N LEU A 104 -2.61 0.83 -0.29
CA LEU A 104 -2.40 1.14 1.12
C LEU A 104 -2.47 2.65 1.42
N ALA A 105 -1.96 3.49 0.51
CA ALA A 105 -1.90 4.94 0.72
C ALA A 105 -3.26 5.58 1.04
N PRO A 106 -4.36 5.37 0.28
CA PRO A 106 -5.64 5.99 0.60
C PRO A 106 -6.23 5.49 1.93
N TYR A 107 -5.97 4.24 2.31
CA TYR A 107 -6.34 3.68 3.62
C TYR A 107 -5.64 4.41 4.79
N ILE A 108 -4.33 4.67 4.65
CA ILE A 108 -3.57 5.43 5.66
C ILE A 108 -4.00 6.90 5.67
N ASN A 109 -4.17 7.51 4.50
CA ASN A 109 -4.58 8.91 4.38
C ASN A 109 -5.93 9.17 5.06
N GLU A 110 -6.87 8.24 4.94
CA GLU A 110 -8.17 8.37 5.60
C GLU A 110 -8.08 8.21 7.12
N ALA A 111 -7.23 7.30 7.62
CA ALA A 111 -6.94 7.21 9.04
C ALA A 111 -6.37 8.54 9.59
N ILE A 112 -5.43 9.17 8.86
CA ILE A 112 -4.88 10.47 9.23
C ILE A 112 -5.95 11.58 9.17
N ARG A 113 -6.85 11.55 8.17
CA ARG A 113 -7.98 12.50 8.09
C ARG A 113 -8.89 12.39 9.30
N MET A 114 -9.25 11.16 9.71
CA MET A 114 -10.06 10.97 10.91
C MET A 114 -9.41 11.54 12.18
N LEU A 115 -8.07 11.49 12.29
CA LEU A 115 -7.37 12.15 13.40
C LEU A 115 -7.61 13.67 13.39
N THR A 116 -7.52 14.32 12.22
CA THR A 116 -7.81 15.77 12.09
C THR A 116 -9.27 16.11 12.37
N GLU A 117 -10.18 15.18 12.11
CA GLU A 117 -11.61 15.32 12.41
C GLU A 117 -11.92 15.08 13.91
N GLY A 118 -10.90 14.74 14.72
CA GLY A 118 -11.01 14.63 16.17
C GLY A 118 -11.12 13.21 16.71
N GLU A 119 -10.87 12.18 15.90
CA GLU A 119 -10.79 10.79 16.36
C GLU A 119 -9.52 10.51 17.16
N ARG A 120 -9.57 9.44 17.97
CA ARG A 120 -8.44 9.01 18.80
C ARG A 120 -7.56 8.01 18.05
N VAL A 121 -6.24 8.19 18.17
CA VAL A 121 -5.22 7.30 17.57
C VAL A 121 -5.48 5.84 17.93
N GLU A 122 -5.65 5.54 19.22
CA GLU A 122 -5.89 4.19 19.70
C GLU A 122 -7.24 3.61 19.27
N HIS A 123 -8.25 4.46 19.06
CA HIS A 123 -9.57 4.03 18.61
C HIS A 123 -9.55 3.63 17.14
N ILE A 124 -8.87 4.42 16.30
CA ILE A 124 -8.71 4.10 14.88
C ILE A 124 -7.98 2.77 14.73
N ASP A 125 -6.82 2.63 15.38
CA ASP A 125 -6.04 1.41 15.31
C ASP A 125 -6.81 0.19 15.83
N ALA A 126 -7.48 0.32 16.99
CA ALA A 126 -8.29 -0.76 17.55
C ALA A 126 -9.47 -1.15 16.66
N ALA A 127 -10.11 -0.19 15.99
CA ALA A 127 -11.22 -0.45 15.08
C ALA A 127 -10.78 -1.29 13.87
N LEU A 128 -9.64 -0.97 13.26
CA LEU A 128 -9.12 -1.71 12.10
C LEU A 128 -8.53 -3.06 12.50
N VAL A 129 -7.93 -3.17 13.69
CA VAL A 129 -7.54 -4.48 14.25
C VAL A 129 -8.78 -5.34 14.52
N LYS A 130 -9.84 -4.76 15.08
CA LYS A 130 -11.13 -5.46 15.30
C LYS A 130 -11.78 -5.87 13.98
N PHE A 131 -11.61 -5.08 12.92
CA PHE A 131 -12.05 -5.45 11.57
C PHE A 131 -11.26 -6.66 11.01
N GLY A 132 -10.02 -6.87 11.47
CA GLY A 132 -9.24 -8.07 11.18
C GLY A 132 -7.82 -7.82 10.67
N PHE A 133 -7.37 -6.56 10.58
CA PHE A 133 -5.98 -6.26 10.22
C PHE A 133 -5.04 -6.64 11.38
N PRO A 134 -3.81 -7.08 11.09
CA PRO A 134 -2.85 -7.47 12.13
C PRO A 134 -2.35 -6.26 12.94
N VAL A 135 -2.29 -5.08 12.30
CA VAL A 135 -1.80 -3.83 12.87
C VAL A 135 -2.70 -2.69 12.38
N GLY A 136 -3.02 -1.75 13.27
CA GLY A 136 -3.78 -0.55 12.91
C GLY A 136 -2.99 0.39 11.98
N PRO A 137 -3.67 1.22 11.17
CA PRO A 137 -3.03 2.06 10.17
C PRO A 137 -1.99 3.03 10.75
N ILE A 138 -2.25 3.58 11.94
CA ILE A 138 -1.38 4.60 12.53
C ILE A 138 -0.13 3.95 13.11
N GLN A 139 -0.27 2.82 13.81
CA GLN A 139 0.89 2.02 14.23
C GLN A 139 1.69 1.51 13.02
N LEU A 140 1.03 1.07 11.95
CA LEU A 140 1.71 0.59 10.75
C LEU A 140 2.60 1.69 10.15
N LEU A 141 2.10 2.93 10.09
CA LEU A 141 2.88 4.08 9.62
C LEU A 141 4.12 4.35 10.49
N ASP A 142 3.99 4.19 11.82
CA ASP A 142 5.14 4.29 12.72
C ASP A 142 6.17 3.16 12.53
N GLU A 143 5.72 1.95 12.19
CA GLU A 143 6.60 0.79 11.99
C GLU A 143 7.36 0.87 10.67
N VAL A 144 6.71 1.29 9.59
CA VAL A 144 7.34 1.55 8.29
C VAL A 144 8.27 2.78 8.39
N GLY A 145 7.85 3.77 9.17
CA GLY A 145 8.52 5.05 9.34
C GLY A 145 7.79 6.14 8.56
N ILE A 146 7.40 7.19 9.28
CA ILE A 146 6.69 8.35 8.74
C ILE A 146 7.50 9.01 7.60
N ASP A 147 8.83 9.01 7.74
CA ASP A 147 9.80 9.48 6.74
C ASP A 147 9.73 8.75 5.38
N THR A 148 9.28 7.50 5.39
CA THR A 148 9.14 6.68 4.18
C THR A 148 7.82 7.01 3.49
N GLY A 149 6.74 7.14 4.27
CA GLY A 149 5.43 7.59 3.78
C GLY A 149 5.51 8.97 3.11
N THR A 150 6.30 9.88 3.66
CA THR A 150 6.44 11.24 3.13
C THR A 150 7.18 11.31 1.80
N LYS A 151 7.94 10.27 1.44
CA LYS A 151 8.60 10.18 0.12
C LYS A 151 7.67 9.60 -0.94
N ILE A 152 6.76 8.70 -0.57
CA ILE A 152 5.88 8.03 -1.54
C ILE A 152 4.63 8.85 -1.84
N ILE A 153 4.09 9.61 -0.88
CA ILE A 153 2.88 10.42 -1.06
C ILE A 153 3.02 11.40 -2.25
N PRO A 154 4.09 12.22 -2.37
CA PRO A 154 4.24 13.14 -3.50
C PRO A 154 4.31 12.43 -4.85
N VAL A 155 4.92 11.24 -4.90
CA VAL A 155 4.99 10.42 -6.12
C VAL A 155 3.61 9.94 -6.54
N LEU A 156 2.79 9.48 -5.59
CA LEU A 156 1.42 9.04 -5.84
C LEU A 156 0.49 10.20 -6.19
N GLU A 157 0.64 11.33 -5.51
CA GLU A 157 -0.13 12.54 -5.79
C GLU A 157 0.20 13.12 -7.18
N ALA A 158 1.48 13.15 -7.57
CA ALA A 158 1.87 13.55 -8.91
C ALA A 158 1.31 12.61 -9.99
N ALA A 159 1.23 11.31 -9.71
CA ALA A 159 0.77 10.30 -10.67
C ALA A 159 -0.77 10.22 -10.78
N TYR A 160 -1.49 10.43 -9.68
CA TYR A 160 -2.92 10.10 -9.58
C TYR A 160 -3.80 11.23 -9.03
N GLY A 161 -3.20 12.38 -8.71
CA GLY A 161 -3.87 13.61 -8.28
C GLY A 161 -4.40 13.58 -6.85
N GLU A 162 -5.39 14.44 -6.60
CA GLU A 162 -5.87 14.81 -5.26
C GLU A 162 -6.38 13.64 -4.41
N ARG A 163 -6.73 12.51 -5.03
CA ARG A 163 -7.19 11.31 -4.30
C ARG A 163 -6.10 10.69 -3.42
N PHE A 164 -4.83 10.99 -3.70
CA PHE A 164 -3.68 10.59 -2.88
C PHE A 164 -3.13 11.71 -2.00
N SER A 165 -3.64 12.93 -2.10
CA SER A 165 -3.21 14.02 -1.23
C SER A 165 -3.53 13.67 0.22
N ALA A 166 -2.52 13.78 1.07
CA ALA A 166 -2.71 13.75 2.50
C ALA A 166 -3.25 15.12 2.99
N PRO A 167 -3.81 15.23 4.20
CA PRO A 167 -4.13 16.53 4.78
C PRO A 167 -2.85 17.40 4.88
N ALA A 168 -2.79 18.46 4.07
CA ALA A 168 -1.57 19.24 3.83
C ALA A 168 -0.90 19.75 5.12
N ASN A 169 -1.71 20.09 6.12
CA ASN A 169 -1.27 20.70 7.37
C ASN A 169 -0.64 19.67 8.32
N VAL A 170 -1.01 18.40 8.19
CA VAL A 170 -0.62 17.35 9.15
C VAL A 170 0.72 16.73 8.79
N VAL A 171 0.91 16.37 7.52
CA VAL A 171 2.15 15.70 7.09
C VAL A 171 3.35 16.62 7.29
N SER A 172 3.20 17.90 6.94
CA SER A 172 4.23 18.93 7.13
C SER A 172 4.53 19.16 8.62
N SER A 173 3.51 19.29 9.47
CA SER A 173 3.68 19.49 10.92
C SER A 173 4.35 18.29 11.61
N ILE A 174 3.98 17.07 11.22
CA ILE A 174 4.57 15.83 11.76
C ILE A 174 6.03 15.68 11.31
N LEU A 175 6.34 16.01 10.05
CA LEU A 175 7.71 15.99 9.52
C LEU A 175 8.63 16.95 10.26
N ASN A 176 8.14 18.16 10.55
CA ASN A 176 8.91 19.20 11.23
C ASN A 176 9.18 18.88 12.71
N ASP A 177 8.42 17.97 13.33
CA ASP A 177 8.56 17.55 14.74
C ASP A 177 9.53 16.35 14.94
N ASP A 178 10.28 15.97 13.89
CA ASP A 178 11.24 14.84 13.85
C ASP A 178 10.67 13.49 14.34
N ARG A 179 9.38 13.23 14.05
CA ARG A 179 8.75 11.94 14.35
C ARG A 179 9.09 10.92 13.25
N LYS A 180 9.95 9.93 13.55
CA LYS A 180 10.34 8.87 12.61
C LYS A 180 9.71 7.51 12.94
N GLY A 181 8.75 7.50 13.87
CA GLY A 181 8.09 6.27 14.30
C GLY A 181 9.00 5.42 15.17
N ARG A 182 8.97 4.12 14.94
CA ARG A 182 9.72 3.15 15.75
C ARG A 182 11.24 3.29 15.62
N LYS A 183 11.73 3.92 14.54
CA LYS A 183 13.15 4.14 14.26
C LYS A 183 13.85 5.00 15.32
N ASN A 184 13.21 6.10 15.76
CA ASN A 184 13.72 6.97 16.82
C ASN A 184 12.90 6.89 18.13
N GLY A 185 11.97 5.92 18.21
CA GLY A 185 11.15 5.69 19.40
C GLY A 185 9.98 6.65 19.56
N ARG A 186 9.73 7.55 18.59
CA ARG A 186 8.71 8.59 18.66
C ARG A 186 8.02 8.76 17.30
N GLY A 187 6.76 8.34 17.25
CA GLY A 187 5.85 8.47 16.11
C GLY A 187 4.51 9.04 16.56
N PHE A 188 3.38 8.53 16.07
CA PHE A 188 2.09 8.77 16.72
C PHE A 188 2.03 8.12 18.11
N TYR A 189 2.80 7.05 18.29
CA TYR A 189 3.06 6.42 19.57
C TYR A 189 4.47 6.72 20.09
N LEU A 190 4.61 6.66 21.41
CA LEU A 190 5.88 6.55 22.10
C LEU A 190 6.25 5.07 22.25
N TYR A 191 7.46 4.73 21.80
CA TYR A 191 8.01 3.38 21.91
C TYR A 191 9.12 3.39 22.97
N GLY A 192 8.99 2.54 23.99
CA GLY A 192 10.04 2.42 24.99
C GLY A 192 11.36 1.88 24.44
N GLN A 193 12.45 2.17 25.15
CA GLN A 193 13.77 1.60 24.83
C GLN A 193 13.74 0.07 24.82
N LYS A 194 14.45 -0.54 23.86
CA LYS A 194 14.62 -2.00 23.76
C LYS A 194 15.06 -2.57 25.11
N GLY A 195 14.29 -3.52 25.65
CA GLY A 195 14.60 -4.21 26.92
C GLY A 195 13.77 -3.79 28.14
N ARG A 196 12.98 -2.71 28.07
CA ARG A 196 12.00 -2.36 29.12
C ARG A 196 10.59 -2.74 28.68
N LYS A 197 9.76 -3.26 29.61
CA LYS A 197 8.30 -3.48 29.45
C LYS A 197 7.52 -2.16 29.37
N SER A 198 8.01 -1.18 28.62
CA SER A 198 7.23 0.02 28.35
C SER A 198 6.18 -0.31 27.31
N LYS A 199 4.91 -0.26 27.72
CA LYS A 199 3.77 -0.43 26.82
C LYS A 199 3.75 0.73 25.83
N LYS A 200 3.48 0.43 24.55
CA LYS A 200 3.15 1.42 23.51
C LYS A 200 2.08 2.36 24.06
N GLN A 201 2.32 3.67 24.02
CA GLN A 201 1.37 4.70 24.46
C GLN A 201 1.25 5.77 23.39
N VAL A 202 0.06 6.33 23.20
CA VAL A 202 -0.13 7.45 22.28
C VAL A 202 0.68 8.63 22.81
N ASP A 203 1.39 9.34 21.93
CA ASP A 203 2.06 10.58 22.32
C ASP A 203 1.01 11.70 22.40
N PRO A 204 0.70 12.26 23.60
CA PRO A 204 -0.30 13.31 23.73
C PRO A 204 0.03 14.57 22.91
N ALA A 205 1.31 14.81 22.60
CA ALA A 205 1.74 15.95 21.80
C ALA A 205 1.29 15.87 20.32
N ILE A 206 0.78 14.73 19.86
CA ILE A 206 0.27 14.60 18.48
C ILE A 206 -0.99 15.43 18.24
N TYR A 207 -1.89 15.50 19.23
CA TYR A 207 -3.18 16.19 19.09
C TYR A 207 -3.06 17.71 18.93
N PRO A 208 -2.29 18.45 19.76
CA PRO A 208 -2.06 19.87 19.50
C PRO A 208 -1.28 20.10 18.21
N LEU A 209 -0.37 19.19 17.82
CA LEU A 209 0.40 19.30 16.58
C LEU A 209 -0.49 19.24 15.32
N ILE A 210 -1.53 18.41 15.35
CA ILE A 210 -2.47 18.26 14.23
C ILE A 210 -3.75 19.10 14.37
N GLY A 211 -3.82 19.95 15.41
CA GLY A 211 -4.98 20.81 15.68
C GLY A 211 -6.26 20.06 16.06
N ALA A 212 -6.15 18.86 16.64
CA ALA A 212 -7.27 18.01 17.02
C ALA A 212 -7.41 17.86 18.55
N GLN A 213 -8.62 17.53 19.03
CA GLN A 213 -8.89 17.33 20.45
C GLN A 213 -8.95 15.85 20.88
N GLY A 214 -9.06 14.91 19.94
CA GLY A 214 -9.11 13.47 20.25
C GLY A 214 -10.35 13.06 21.07
N GLN A 215 -11.52 13.58 20.74
CA GLN A 215 -12.77 13.26 21.46
C GLN A 215 -13.28 11.85 21.11
N GLY A 216 -13.14 11.44 19.85
CA GLY A 216 -13.69 10.18 19.32
C GLY A 216 -15.22 10.16 19.26
N ARG A 217 -15.78 10.18 18.05
CA ARG A 217 -17.23 10.25 17.79
C ARG A 217 -17.72 9.07 16.96
N LEU A 218 -16.85 8.52 16.11
CA LEU A 218 -17.19 7.42 15.22
C LEU A 218 -17.21 6.08 15.97
N SER A 219 -18.15 5.21 15.61
CA SER A 219 -18.13 3.81 16.01
C SER A 219 -17.02 3.05 15.27
N ALA A 220 -16.54 1.95 15.85
CA ALA A 220 -15.50 1.12 15.21
C ALA A 220 -15.87 0.65 13.77
N PRO A 221 -17.12 0.24 13.48
CA PRO A 221 -17.53 -0.06 12.11
C PRO A 221 -17.43 1.13 11.16
N GLN A 222 -17.79 2.34 11.59
CA GLN A 222 -17.68 3.54 10.74
C GLN A 222 -16.23 3.90 10.41
N VAL A 223 -15.33 3.76 11.38
CA VAL A 223 -13.88 3.94 11.16
C VAL A 223 -13.38 2.93 10.13
N ALA A 224 -13.72 1.64 10.32
CA ALA A 224 -13.28 0.58 9.41
C ALA A 224 -13.84 0.77 8.00
N GLU A 225 -15.13 1.11 7.87
CA GLU A 225 -15.79 1.36 6.60
C GLU A 225 -15.09 2.48 5.80
N ARG A 226 -14.79 3.61 6.43
CA ARG A 226 -14.09 4.74 5.78
C ARG A 226 -12.74 4.31 5.21
N CYS A 227 -11.91 3.64 5.99
CA CYS A 227 -10.58 3.23 5.54
C CYS A 227 -10.64 2.12 4.48
N VAL A 228 -11.46 1.09 4.71
CA VAL A 228 -11.50 -0.10 3.85
C VAL A 228 -12.11 0.22 2.49
N MET A 229 -13.18 1.02 2.41
CA MET A 229 -13.83 1.35 1.14
C MET A 229 -12.89 2.07 0.15
N LEU A 230 -12.00 2.92 0.65
CA LEU A 230 -11.00 3.58 -0.20
C LEU A 230 -9.93 2.60 -0.71
N MET A 231 -9.50 1.64 0.13
CA MET A 231 -8.59 0.56 -0.29
C MET A 231 -9.23 -0.31 -1.38
N LEU A 232 -10.49 -0.70 -1.19
CA LEU A 232 -11.24 -1.50 -2.16
C LEU A 232 -11.36 -0.78 -3.50
N ASN A 233 -11.74 0.50 -3.47
CA ASN A 233 -11.90 1.30 -4.68
C ASN A 233 -10.59 1.42 -5.46
N GLU A 234 -9.47 1.67 -4.77
CA GLU A 234 -8.17 1.76 -5.41
C GLU A 234 -7.69 0.39 -5.93
N ALA A 235 -8.02 -0.71 -5.26
CA ALA A 235 -7.75 -2.05 -5.76
C ALA A 235 -8.49 -2.33 -7.09
N VAL A 236 -9.75 -1.89 -7.23
CA VAL A 236 -10.47 -2.00 -8.51
C VAL A 236 -9.81 -1.15 -9.60
N ARG A 237 -9.36 0.07 -9.29
CA ARG A 237 -8.59 0.89 -10.24
C ARG A 237 -7.29 0.21 -10.68
N CYS A 238 -6.61 -0.50 -9.78
CA CYS A 238 -5.41 -1.29 -10.13
C CYS A 238 -5.69 -2.41 -11.14
N VAL A 239 -6.91 -2.97 -11.17
CA VAL A 239 -7.31 -3.93 -12.22
C VAL A 239 -7.53 -3.21 -13.55
N ASP A 240 -8.33 -2.15 -13.54
CA ASP A 240 -8.73 -1.40 -14.73
C ASP A 240 -7.52 -0.75 -15.43
N GLU A 241 -6.62 -0.18 -14.63
CA GLU A 241 -5.37 0.40 -15.09
C GLU A 241 -4.27 -0.64 -15.35
N GLN A 242 -4.59 -1.94 -15.27
CA GLN A 242 -3.71 -3.07 -15.52
C GLN A 242 -2.42 -3.08 -14.68
N VAL A 243 -2.46 -2.52 -13.46
CA VAL A 243 -1.35 -2.64 -12.49
C VAL A 243 -1.15 -4.11 -12.13
N ILE A 244 -2.25 -4.82 -11.87
CA ILE A 244 -2.27 -6.26 -11.64
C ILE A 244 -2.88 -6.97 -12.85
N ARG A 245 -2.31 -8.12 -13.21
CA ARG A 245 -2.81 -8.93 -14.34
C ARG A 245 -4.04 -9.78 -14.01
N SER A 246 -4.28 -10.03 -12.72
CA SER A 246 -5.39 -10.87 -12.26
C SER A 246 -5.79 -10.49 -10.84
N VAL A 247 -7.09 -10.61 -10.54
CA VAL A 247 -7.65 -10.37 -9.21
C VAL A 247 -7.06 -11.31 -8.16
N ARG A 248 -6.70 -12.54 -8.53
CA ARG A 248 -5.98 -13.49 -7.66
C ARG A 248 -4.68 -12.90 -7.12
N ASP A 249 -3.84 -12.38 -8.01
CA ASP A 249 -2.55 -11.81 -7.62
C ASP A 249 -2.77 -10.54 -6.76
N GLY A 250 -3.86 -9.79 -7.02
CA GLY A 250 -4.26 -8.65 -6.20
C GLY A 250 -4.76 -9.04 -4.79
N ASP A 251 -5.56 -10.10 -4.66
CA ASP A 251 -6.01 -10.61 -3.37
C ASP A 251 -4.83 -11.14 -2.55
N ILE A 252 -3.97 -11.97 -3.17
CA ILE A 252 -2.74 -12.48 -2.56
C ILE A 252 -1.83 -11.32 -2.13
N GLY A 253 -1.66 -10.31 -2.98
CA GLY A 253 -0.86 -9.12 -2.69
C GLY A 253 -1.36 -8.35 -1.48
N ALA A 254 -2.67 -8.14 -1.37
CA ALA A 254 -3.24 -7.44 -0.23
C ALA A 254 -3.13 -8.26 1.08
N VAL A 255 -3.42 -9.56 1.03
CA VAL A 255 -3.35 -10.45 2.20
C VAL A 255 -1.92 -10.58 2.71
N PHE A 256 -0.95 -10.86 1.84
CA PHE A 256 0.44 -11.09 2.24
C PHE A 256 1.32 -9.84 2.33
N GLY A 257 0.94 -8.75 1.67
CA GLY A 257 1.68 -7.49 1.68
C GLY A 257 1.18 -6.53 2.75
N ILE A 258 -0.13 -6.34 2.84
CA ILE A 258 -0.77 -5.36 3.75
C ILE A 258 -1.23 -6.04 5.04
N GLY A 259 -1.52 -7.34 4.99
CA GLY A 259 -2.26 -8.02 6.06
C GLY A 259 -3.76 -7.79 5.95
N PHE A 260 -4.30 -7.68 4.73
CA PHE A 260 -5.75 -7.66 4.54
C PHE A 260 -6.39 -8.89 5.21
N PRO A 261 -7.52 -8.74 5.94
CA PRO A 261 -8.06 -9.82 6.75
C PRO A 261 -8.26 -11.12 5.94
N PRO A 262 -7.54 -12.21 6.25
CA PRO A 262 -7.50 -13.39 5.38
C PRO A 262 -8.83 -14.12 5.32
N PHE A 263 -9.66 -14.03 6.36
CA PHE A 263 -11.01 -14.60 6.38
C PHE A 263 -12.00 -13.88 5.44
N LEU A 264 -11.65 -12.69 4.94
CA LEU A 264 -12.38 -11.98 3.89
C LEU A 264 -11.84 -12.30 2.48
N GLY A 265 -10.76 -13.09 2.38
CA GLY A 265 -10.17 -13.59 1.13
C GLY A 265 -9.32 -12.59 0.32
N GLY A 266 -9.43 -11.29 0.60
CA GLY A 266 -8.75 -10.23 -0.14
C GLY A 266 -9.75 -9.15 -0.60
N PRO A 267 -9.28 -8.00 -1.11
CA PRO A 267 -10.14 -6.90 -1.54
C PRO A 267 -11.19 -7.31 -2.57
N PHE A 268 -10.85 -8.10 -3.59
CA PHE A 268 -11.79 -8.49 -4.65
C PHE A 268 -12.80 -9.51 -4.15
N ARG A 269 -12.34 -10.51 -3.39
CA ARG A 269 -13.24 -11.47 -2.74
C ARG A 269 -14.18 -10.79 -1.74
N TYR A 270 -13.71 -9.78 -1.02
CA TYR A 270 -14.53 -9.02 -0.09
C TYR A 270 -15.58 -8.17 -0.82
N ILE A 271 -15.20 -7.50 -1.92
CA ILE A 271 -16.17 -6.81 -2.79
C ILE A 271 -17.26 -7.77 -3.27
N ASP A 272 -16.90 -8.98 -3.70
CA ASP A 272 -17.89 -9.98 -4.13
C ASP A 272 -18.81 -10.43 -3.00
N SER A 273 -18.29 -10.55 -1.78
CA SER A 273 -19.09 -10.92 -0.60
C SER A 273 -20.11 -9.85 -0.19
N LEU A 274 -19.80 -8.58 -0.44
CA LEU A 274 -20.72 -7.45 -0.22
C LEU A 274 -21.67 -7.26 -1.41
N GLY A 275 -21.18 -7.53 -2.62
CA GLY A 275 -21.79 -7.15 -3.89
C GLY A 275 -21.30 -5.78 -4.36
N ALA A 276 -20.87 -5.69 -5.62
CA ALA A 276 -20.34 -4.44 -6.19
C ALA A 276 -21.32 -3.25 -6.07
N GLY A 277 -22.62 -3.50 -6.25
CA GLY A 277 -23.66 -2.48 -6.07
C GLY A 277 -23.75 -1.92 -4.65
N GLU A 278 -23.57 -2.78 -3.63
CA GLU A 278 -23.56 -2.36 -2.23
C GLU A 278 -22.32 -1.52 -1.93
N VAL A 279 -21.15 -1.92 -2.44
CA VAL A 279 -19.92 -1.13 -2.30
C VAL A 279 -20.10 0.26 -2.92
N VAL A 280 -20.70 0.36 -4.12
CA VAL A 280 -21.02 1.64 -4.76
C VAL A 280 -21.95 2.49 -3.87
N ALA A 281 -23.01 1.89 -3.32
CA ALA A 281 -23.96 2.61 -2.46
C ALA A 281 -23.29 3.15 -1.18
N ILE A 282 -22.46 2.33 -0.52
CA ILE A 282 -21.65 2.74 0.64
C ILE A 282 -20.75 3.92 0.26
N MET A 283 -20.01 3.79 -0.85
CA MET A 283 -19.09 4.83 -1.31
C MET A 283 -19.80 6.15 -1.65
N GLN A 284 -20.97 6.11 -2.29
CA GLN A 284 -21.77 7.30 -2.57
C GLN A 284 -22.28 7.97 -1.28
N ARG A 285 -22.69 7.19 -0.28
CA ARG A 285 -23.05 7.71 1.03
C ARG A 285 -21.86 8.39 1.71
N LEU A 286 -20.69 7.77 1.68
CA LEU A 286 -19.45 8.36 2.22
C LEU A 286 -19.03 9.61 1.44
N ALA A 287 -19.22 9.63 0.12
CA ALA A 287 -18.93 10.81 -0.71
C ALA A 287 -19.80 12.00 -0.34
N THR A 288 -21.08 11.75 -0.01
CA THR A 288 -21.99 12.79 0.47
C THR A 288 -21.59 13.32 1.85
N GLN A 289 -21.15 12.45 2.76
CA GLN A 289 -20.81 12.82 4.14
C GLN A 289 -19.43 13.46 4.27
N TYR A 290 -18.46 12.99 3.49
CA TYR A 290 -17.05 13.30 3.70
C TYR A 290 -16.38 13.91 2.46
N GLY A 291 -17.02 13.90 1.30
CA GLY A 291 -16.54 14.54 0.08
C GLY A 291 -16.05 13.58 -1.00
N SER A 292 -15.70 14.15 -2.15
CA SER A 292 -15.49 13.46 -3.44
C SER A 292 -14.40 12.39 -3.45
N ARG A 293 -13.50 12.32 -2.47
CA ARG A 293 -12.48 11.26 -2.36
C ARG A 293 -13.07 9.85 -2.30
N PHE A 294 -14.31 9.73 -1.81
CA PHE A 294 -15.07 8.47 -1.79
C PHE A 294 -15.84 8.18 -3.09
N THR A 295 -15.59 8.92 -4.17
CA THR A 295 -16.26 8.64 -5.45
C THR A 295 -15.85 7.24 -5.94
N PRO A 296 -16.81 6.32 -6.17
CA PRO A 296 -16.51 4.99 -6.70
C PRO A 296 -15.89 5.11 -8.09
N CYS A 297 -14.92 4.25 -8.40
CA CYS A 297 -14.35 4.19 -9.73
C CYS A 297 -15.35 3.66 -10.76
N GLU A 298 -15.18 4.06 -12.02
CA GLU A 298 -16.09 3.72 -13.11
C GLU A 298 -16.31 2.21 -13.23
N ARG A 299 -15.23 1.43 -13.21
CA ARG A 299 -15.29 -0.03 -13.25
C ARG A 299 -16.19 -0.62 -12.14
N LEU A 300 -16.11 -0.10 -10.91
CA LEU A 300 -16.94 -0.57 -9.81
C LEU A 300 -18.43 -0.19 -10.00
N VAL A 301 -18.69 1.01 -10.53
CA VAL A 301 -20.06 1.47 -10.89
C VAL A 301 -20.66 0.58 -11.98
N GLU A 302 -19.91 0.31 -13.05
CA GLU A 302 -20.35 -0.59 -14.13
C GLU A 302 -20.65 -1.99 -13.62
N MET A 303 -19.77 -2.56 -12.80
CA MET A 303 -19.98 -3.87 -12.20
C MET A 303 -21.21 -3.89 -11.31
N GLY A 304 -21.43 -2.85 -10.50
CA GLY A 304 -22.62 -2.70 -9.68
C GLY A 304 -23.91 -2.65 -10.51
N ALA A 305 -23.91 -1.91 -11.62
CA ALA A 305 -25.06 -1.80 -12.52
C ALA A 305 -25.37 -3.12 -13.26
N ARG A 306 -24.34 -3.93 -13.55
CA ARG A 306 -24.48 -5.21 -14.27
C ARG A 306 -24.61 -6.44 -13.36
N GLY A 307 -24.44 -6.28 -12.05
CA GLY A 307 -24.41 -7.41 -11.10
C GLY A 307 -23.21 -8.34 -11.32
N GLU A 308 -22.07 -7.79 -11.76
CA GLU A 308 -20.85 -8.56 -12.00
C GLU A 308 -20.07 -8.80 -10.69
N SER A 309 -19.35 -9.94 -10.64
CA SER A 309 -18.38 -10.28 -9.59
C SER A 309 -16.97 -10.45 -10.19
N PHE A 310 -15.93 -10.29 -9.37
CA PHE A 310 -14.55 -10.54 -9.77
C PHE A 310 -14.24 -12.03 -9.87
N TRP A 311 -14.66 -12.78 -8.86
CA TRP A 311 -14.57 -14.23 -8.82
C TRP A 311 -15.85 -14.83 -9.39
N LYS A 312 -15.73 -15.50 -10.53
CA LYS A 312 -16.83 -16.31 -11.07
C LYS A 312 -16.94 -17.56 -10.21
N THR A 313 -18.10 -17.78 -9.59
CA THR A 313 -18.40 -19.08 -8.99
C THR A 313 -18.56 -20.09 -10.12
N THR A 314 -17.53 -20.87 -10.41
CA THR A 314 -17.68 -22.03 -11.27
C THR A 314 -18.27 -23.18 -10.45
N ALA A 315 -19.16 -23.97 -11.05
CA ALA A 315 -19.87 -25.07 -10.39
C ALA A 315 -18.96 -26.13 -9.74
N THR A 316 -17.64 -26.08 -9.97
CA THR A 316 -16.61 -26.92 -9.36
C THR A 316 -16.15 -26.48 -7.96
N ASP A 317 -16.53 -25.30 -7.47
CA ASP A 317 -16.13 -24.82 -6.13
C ASP A 317 -17.10 -25.25 -5.00
N LEU A 318 -18.11 -26.06 -5.34
CA LEU A 318 -19.13 -26.60 -4.42
C LEU A 318 -19.01 -28.12 -4.19
N GLN A 319 -17.87 -28.73 -4.55
CA GLN A 319 -17.55 -30.12 -4.23
C GLN A 319 -16.33 -30.20 -3.31
#